data_AF-A0A4U6QAX2-F1
#
_entry.id   AF-A0A4U6QAX2-F1
#
_cell.length_a   1.000
_cell.length_b   1.000
_cell.length_c   1.000
_cell.angle_alpha   90.00
_cell.angle_beta   90.00
_cell.angle_gamma   90.00
#
_symmetry.space_group_name_H-M   'P 1'
#
loop_
_entity.id
_entity.type
_entity.pdbx_description
1 polymer ?
#
loop_
_entity_poly.entity_id
_entity_poly.type
_entity_poly.pdbx_seq_one_letter_code
_entity_poly.pdbx_strand_id
1 'polypeptide(L)'
;MTIGIGEGRAGWVSRPVRRRWLPALTIAVALGAAPLAGCAAADRPAAAADSPPTAQVPPTPGQVMPQASTAGPEAGTVAAALVALRSDLEVTGVAESVLVGECVRQAGYPVRPSDPQAEPDRETFAAYPSPTPESAARSGYGIAGRVLTAQTAVSGQAWLEVDETYKAGLTLAMFGDPQNQVEVTFADGYSARIGADGCYADVRRSFFGDLGEYAQQSWAASQAFGRAIGAVAENRTWKAALAPWSACMSAAGQPGYAAPGDIRMALFQRVAAIEVTSPSDRVDRYRQLAADERALAMQDAACADSTGLDDAWVAAVAADDPDGLAASGAQITAWAGRLAPLAPQVRDRAIAAAGA
;
A
#
# COMPACT_ATOMS: atom_id res chain seq x y z
N MET A 1 36.47 14.96 38.92
CA MET A 1 36.35 15.40 37.51
C MET A 1 35.57 14.30 36.83
N THR A 2 34.26 14.51 36.73
CA THR A 2 33.26 13.49 36.43
C THR A 2 32.68 13.83 35.07
N ILE A 3 32.82 12.94 34.08
CA ILE A 3 32.28 13.13 32.74
C ILE A 3 31.13 12.15 32.57
N GLY A 4 29.93 12.70 32.43
CA GLY A 4 28.68 11.97 32.29
C GLY A 4 28.53 11.30 30.94
N ILE A 5 27.95 10.11 30.96
CA ILE A 5 27.57 9.31 29.80
C ILE A 5 26.20 9.82 29.35
N GLY A 6 26.11 10.33 28.11
CA GLY A 6 24.85 10.74 27.50
C GLY A 6 24.13 9.54 26.87
N GLU A 7 22.91 9.28 27.32
CA GLU A 7 21.97 8.35 26.71
C GLU A 7 21.51 8.88 25.34
N GLY A 8 22.01 8.30 24.26
CA GLY A 8 21.51 8.52 22.90
C GLY A 8 20.49 7.44 22.51
N ARG A 9 19.22 7.60 22.90
CA ARG A 9 18.11 6.79 22.37
C ARG A 9 17.67 7.37 21.03
N ALA A 10 17.99 6.69 19.92
CA ALA A 10 17.34 6.94 18.63
C ALA A 10 15.97 6.27 18.60
N GLY A 11 15.01 6.86 19.34
CA GLY A 11 13.59 6.59 19.19
C GLY A 11 12.98 7.59 18.23
N TRP A 12 12.11 7.13 17.33
CA TRP A 12 11.19 8.01 16.62
C TRP A 12 10.30 8.73 17.64
N VAL A 13 10.66 9.97 17.99
CA VAL A 13 9.84 10.83 18.85
C VAL A 13 8.76 11.46 18.00
N SER A 14 7.59 10.84 17.99
CA SER A 14 6.34 11.56 17.73
C SER A 14 6.25 12.70 18.74
N ARG A 15 6.20 13.96 18.29
CA ARG A 15 5.95 15.10 19.17
C ARG A 15 4.65 14.84 19.94
N PRO A 16 4.63 14.95 21.29
CA PRO A 16 3.39 14.83 22.04
C PRO A 16 2.50 16.02 21.69
N VAL A 17 1.37 15.76 21.04
CA VAL A 17 0.25 16.69 21.01
C VAL A 17 -0.20 16.86 22.45
N ARG A 18 -0.02 18.07 23.01
CA ARG A 18 -0.53 18.44 24.32
C ARG A 18 -2.07 18.37 24.28
N ARG A 19 -2.64 17.21 24.60
CA ARG A 19 -4.04 17.11 25.01
C ARG A 19 -4.19 17.88 26.32
N ARG A 20 -4.77 19.07 26.24
CA ARG A 20 -5.31 19.77 27.41
C ARG A 20 -6.40 18.87 28.00
N TRP A 21 -6.12 18.33 29.18
CA TRP A 21 -7.11 17.73 30.04
C TRP A 21 -8.09 18.84 30.48
N LEU A 22 -9.31 18.80 29.97
CA LEU A 22 -10.45 19.46 30.59
C LEU A 22 -10.94 18.55 31.72
N PRO A 23 -11.19 19.07 32.93
CA PRO A 23 -11.76 18.27 34.01
C PRO A 23 -13.16 17.80 33.63
N ALA A 24 -13.45 16.55 33.98
CA ALA A 24 -14.74 15.90 33.83
C ALA A 24 -15.84 16.73 34.53
N LEU A 25 -16.74 17.31 33.74
CA LEU A 25 -17.97 17.91 34.24
C LEU A 25 -19.01 16.79 34.33
N THR A 26 -19.30 16.37 35.55
CA THR A 26 -20.40 15.45 35.87
C THR A 26 -21.73 16.15 35.56
N ILE A 27 -22.35 15.83 34.42
CA ILE A 27 -23.72 16.26 34.13
C ILE A 27 -24.67 15.26 34.79
N ALA A 28 -25.24 15.68 35.92
CA ALA A 28 -26.41 15.03 36.50
C ALA A 28 -27.61 15.28 35.58
N VAL A 29 -28.14 14.21 34.98
CA VAL A 29 -29.41 14.26 34.23
C VAL A 29 -30.54 14.21 35.23
N ALA A 30 -31.15 15.36 35.51
CA ALA A 30 -32.42 15.47 36.19
C ALA A 30 -33.55 15.18 35.20
N LEU A 31 -34.30 14.10 35.45
CA LEU A 31 -35.58 13.82 34.82
C LEU A 31 -36.59 14.91 35.24
N GLY A 32 -36.84 15.85 34.34
CA GLY A 32 -37.90 16.84 34.45
C GLY A 32 -38.95 16.61 33.37
N ALA A 33 -40.13 16.14 33.78
CA ALA A 33 -41.34 16.13 32.96
C ALA A 33 -41.95 17.53 32.92
N ALA A 34 -42.28 18.04 31.72
CA ALA A 34 -43.11 19.23 31.52
C ALA A 34 -43.77 19.20 30.11
N PRO A 35 -44.89 19.91 29.91
CA PRO A 35 -46.04 19.42 29.13
C PRO A 35 -46.11 19.89 27.67
N LEU A 36 -47.01 19.23 26.93
CA LEU A 36 -47.46 19.54 25.58
C LEU A 36 -48.25 20.87 25.51
N ALA A 37 -47.78 21.78 24.66
CA ALA A 37 -48.53 22.85 23.98
C ALA A 37 -47.85 23.00 22.60
N GLY A 38 -48.49 23.08 21.44
CA GLY A 38 -49.77 23.68 21.09
C GLY A 38 -49.49 24.74 20.01
N CYS A 39 -49.75 24.38 18.74
CA CYS A 39 -49.99 25.18 17.52
C CYS A 39 -49.18 26.46 17.22
N ALA A 40 -48.56 26.51 16.03
CA ALA A 40 -48.80 27.59 15.05
C ALA A 40 -48.29 27.19 13.66
N ALA A 41 -49.23 27.12 12.70
CA ALA A 41 -48.95 27.08 11.28
C ALA A 41 -48.40 28.45 10.83
N ALA A 42 -47.31 28.44 10.05
CA ALA A 42 -46.82 29.62 9.36
C ALA A 42 -46.94 29.38 7.86
N ASP A 43 -47.76 30.21 7.24
CA ASP A 43 -48.00 30.34 5.82
C ASP A 43 -46.69 30.54 5.04
N ARG A 44 -46.46 29.69 4.03
CA ARG A 44 -45.45 29.92 2.99
C ARG A 44 -46.10 30.63 1.81
N PRO A 45 -45.60 31.79 1.38
CA PRO A 45 -46.07 32.41 0.15
C PRO A 45 -45.60 31.60 -1.06
N ALA A 46 -46.54 31.42 -2.00
CA ALA A 46 -46.30 30.88 -3.33
C ALA A 46 -45.36 31.82 -4.10
N ALA A 47 -44.20 31.28 -4.53
CA ALA A 47 -43.30 31.96 -5.44
C ALA A 47 -43.27 31.21 -6.78
N ALA A 48 -43.82 31.91 -7.77
CA ALA A 48 -43.51 31.97 -9.19
C ALA A 48 -42.99 30.71 -9.91
N ALA A 49 -43.73 30.36 -10.96
CA ALA A 49 -43.40 29.45 -12.03
C ALA A 49 -42.29 29.99 -12.96
N ASP A 50 -41.75 29.05 -13.73
CA ASP A 50 -41.14 29.19 -15.05
C ASP A 50 -39.68 29.64 -15.19
N SER A 51 -38.80 28.64 -15.24
CA SER A 51 -37.80 28.52 -16.31
C SER A 51 -37.51 27.03 -16.56
N PRO A 52 -37.67 26.52 -17.80
CA PRO A 52 -37.28 25.15 -18.12
C PRO A 52 -35.75 25.01 -18.04
N PRO A 53 -35.24 23.86 -17.57
CA PRO A 53 -33.81 23.59 -17.58
C PRO A 53 -33.33 23.61 -19.04
N THR A 54 -32.37 24.49 -19.33
CA THR A 54 -31.68 24.52 -20.60
C THR A 54 -30.93 23.20 -20.74
N ALA A 55 -31.39 22.35 -21.66
CA ALA A 55 -30.70 21.11 -22.01
C ALA A 55 -29.28 21.46 -22.47
N GLN A 56 -28.29 21.03 -21.68
CA GLN A 56 -26.89 21.10 -22.08
C GLN A 56 -26.71 20.20 -23.31
N VAL A 57 -26.34 20.83 -24.42
CA VAL A 57 -25.98 20.15 -25.67
C VAL A 57 -24.77 19.26 -25.37
N PRO A 58 -24.81 17.94 -25.68
CA PRO A 58 -23.65 17.08 -25.54
C PRO A 58 -22.50 17.61 -26.43
N PRO A 59 -21.25 17.59 -25.95
CA PRO A 59 -20.11 18.01 -26.74
C PRO A 59 -20.04 17.19 -28.04
N THR A 60 -19.87 17.88 -29.15
CA THR A 60 -19.72 17.30 -30.48
C THR A 60 -18.53 16.34 -30.53
N PRO A 61 -18.67 15.13 -31.13
CA PRO A 61 -17.55 14.25 -31.43
C PRO A 61 -16.57 14.95 -32.37
N GLY A 62 -15.49 15.45 -31.79
CA GLY A 62 -14.44 16.21 -32.45
C GLY A 62 -13.28 16.32 -31.47
N GLN A 63 -12.55 15.21 -31.34
CA GLN A 63 -11.42 15.00 -30.45
C GLN A 63 -10.46 16.19 -30.47
N VAL A 64 -10.52 17.02 -29.43
CA VAL A 64 -9.31 17.70 -28.95
C VAL A 64 -8.50 16.59 -28.31
N MET A 65 -7.66 15.92 -29.09
CA MET A 65 -6.63 15.06 -28.52
C MET A 65 -5.84 15.93 -27.54
N PRO A 66 -5.64 15.47 -26.29
CA PRO A 66 -4.78 16.19 -25.36
C PRO A 66 -3.43 16.43 -26.04
N GLN A 67 -2.94 17.67 -25.99
CA GLN A 67 -1.62 18.00 -26.51
C GLN A 67 -0.63 17.01 -25.89
N ALA A 68 0.06 16.27 -26.75
CA ALA A 68 1.06 15.29 -26.32
C ALA A 68 2.06 16.01 -25.41
N SER A 69 2.09 15.60 -24.15
CA SER A 69 3.08 16.08 -23.19
C SER A 69 4.47 15.88 -23.79
N THR A 70 5.33 16.89 -23.75
CA THR A 70 6.71 16.82 -24.22
C THR A 70 7.63 16.05 -23.27
N ALA A 71 7.06 15.32 -22.29
CA ALA A 71 7.82 14.41 -21.45
C ALA A 71 8.61 13.45 -22.35
N GLY A 72 9.93 13.38 -22.14
CA GLY A 72 10.78 12.53 -22.95
C GLY A 72 10.37 11.06 -22.86
N PRO A 73 10.66 10.23 -23.88
CA PRO A 73 10.33 8.81 -23.90
C PRO A 73 10.90 8.03 -22.70
N GLU A 74 11.98 8.54 -22.08
CA GLU A 74 12.57 8.00 -20.87
C GLU A 74 11.62 8.10 -19.66
N ALA A 75 11.00 9.26 -19.40
CA ALA A 75 10.10 9.44 -18.26
C ALA A 75 8.88 8.50 -18.35
N GLY A 76 8.33 8.32 -19.56
CA GLY A 76 7.25 7.36 -19.81
C GLY A 76 7.68 5.91 -19.53
N THR A 77 8.91 5.54 -19.90
CA THR A 77 9.47 4.21 -19.63
C THR A 77 9.62 3.95 -18.12
N VAL A 78 10.10 4.94 -17.36
CA VAL A 78 10.24 4.84 -15.90
C VAL A 78 8.87 4.75 -15.23
N ALA A 79 7.90 5.56 -15.66
CA ALA A 79 6.54 5.50 -15.14
C ALA A 79 5.89 4.13 -15.41
N ALA A 80 6.04 3.56 -16.61
CA ALA A 80 5.58 2.20 -16.90
C ALA A 80 6.27 1.14 -16.03
N ALA A 81 7.57 1.30 -15.75
CA ALA A 81 8.28 0.41 -14.83
C ALA A 81 7.72 0.48 -13.39
N LEU A 82 7.30 1.66 -12.92
CA LEU A 82 6.64 1.81 -11.61
C LEU A 82 5.32 1.05 -11.51
N VAL A 83 4.53 0.99 -12.58
CA VAL A 83 3.29 0.20 -12.63
C VAL A 83 3.59 -1.28 -12.40
N ALA A 84 4.51 -1.85 -13.19
CA ALA A 84 4.91 -3.24 -13.07
C ALA A 84 5.49 -3.56 -11.68
N LEU A 85 6.31 -2.65 -11.15
CA LEU A 85 6.99 -2.78 -9.87
C LEU A 85 6.03 -2.87 -8.68
N ARG A 86 4.85 -2.24 -8.74
CA ARG A 86 3.92 -2.18 -7.60
C ARG A 86 3.47 -3.56 -7.12
N SER A 87 3.07 -4.44 -8.05
CA SER A 87 2.62 -5.80 -7.69
C SER A 87 3.78 -6.66 -7.21
N ASP A 88 4.97 -6.53 -7.82
CA ASP A 88 6.15 -7.30 -7.40
C ASP A 88 6.65 -6.85 -6.01
N LEU A 89 6.55 -5.57 -5.68
CA LEU A 89 6.83 -5.05 -4.32
C LEU A 89 5.85 -5.60 -3.28
N GLU A 90 4.56 -5.71 -3.59
CA GLU A 90 3.58 -6.28 -2.67
C GLU A 90 3.89 -7.76 -2.39
N VAL A 91 4.14 -8.55 -3.44
CA VAL A 91 4.49 -9.96 -3.33
C VAL A 91 5.77 -10.15 -2.51
N THR A 92 6.82 -9.39 -2.82
CA THR A 92 8.11 -9.55 -2.15
C THR A 92 8.09 -9.06 -0.71
N GLY A 93 7.40 -7.96 -0.41
CA GLY A 93 7.26 -7.46 0.96
C GLY A 93 6.50 -8.41 1.89
N VAL A 94 5.42 -9.03 1.39
CA VAL A 94 4.71 -10.08 2.13
C VAL A 94 5.62 -11.28 2.36
N ALA A 95 6.29 -11.75 1.31
CA ALA A 95 7.12 -12.94 1.39
C ALA A 95 8.33 -12.74 2.33
N GLU A 96 8.92 -11.54 2.33
CA GLU A 96 9.92 -11.12 3.31
C GLU A 96 9.38 -11.20 4.74
N SER A 97 8.17 -10.69 5.02
CA SER A 97 7.55 -10.75 6.35
C SER A 97 7.38 -12.20 6.85
N VAL A 98 6.95 -13.12 5.97
CA VAL A 98 6.82 -14.54 6.30
C VAL A 98 8.17 -15.15 6.67
N LEU A 99 9.20 -14.91 5.85
CA LEU A 99 10.52 -15.50 6.03
C LEU A 99 11.29 -14.92 7.21
N VAL A 100 11.10 -13.62 7.49
CA VAL A 100 11.59 -13.00 8.73
C VAL A 100 10.91 -13.64 9.94
N GLY A 101 9.60 -13.86 9.88
CA GLY A 101 8.87 -14.58 10.93
C GLY A 101 9.38 -16.00 11.17
N GLU A 102 9.72 -16.73 10.11
CA GLU A 102 10.35 -18.04 10.20
C GLU A 102 11.72 -17.98 10.88
N CYS A 103 12.60 -17.08 10.43
CA CYS A 103 13.94 -16.89 10.99
C CYS A 103 13.89 -16.56 12.49
N VAL A 104 13.01 -15.63 12.88
CA VAL A 104 12.82 -15.21 14.28
C VAL A 104 12.35 -16.38 15.15
N ARG A 105 11.45 -17.22 14.64
CA ARG A 105 11.01 -18.43 15.33
C ARG A 105 12.15 -19.44 15.50
N GLN A 106 12.98 -19.62 14.46
CA GLN A 106 14.17 -20.48 14.52
C GLN A 106 15.21 -19.94 15.53
N ALA A 107 15.27 -18.62 15.72
CA ALA A 107 16.10 -17.97 16.75
C ALA A 107 15.53 -18.10 18.19
N GLY A 108 14.39 -18.77 18.38
CA GLY A 108 13.81 -19.04 19.70
C GLY A 108 12.72 -18.06 20.14
N TYR A 109 12.19 -17.23 19.24
CA TYR A 109 11.17 -16.22 19.56
C TYR A 109 9.83 -16.50 18.83
N PRO A 110 9.01 -17.47 19.28
CA PRO A 110 7.77 -17.86 18.61
C PRO A 110 6.63 -16.85 18.78
N VAL A 111 6.66 -16.05 19.85
CA VAL A 111 5.68 -14.98 20.09
C VAL A 111 6.25 -13.68 19.53
N ARG A 112 5.54 -13.08 18.57
CA ARG A 112 5.87 -11.77 18.00
C ARG A 112 4.62 -10.89 18.03
N PRO A 113 4.77 -9.56 18.10
CA PRO A 113 3.62 -8.71 17.88
C PRO A 113 3.00 -9.06 16.52
N SER A 114 1.68 -9.06 16.42
CA SER A 114 1.08 -8.86 15.11
C SER A 114 1.58 -7.52 14.61
N ASP A 115 2.16 -7.49 13.41
CA ASP A 115 2.43 -6.22 12.76
C ASP A 115 1.06 -5.53 12.63
N PRO A 116 0.80 -4.40 13.31
CA PRO A 116 -0.44 -3.69 13.11
C PRO A 116 -0.43 -3.23 11.66
N GLN A 117 -1.12 -3.98 10.80
CA GLN A 117 -1.32 -3.60 9.43
C GLN A 117 -2.27 -2.43 9.51
N ALA A 118 -1.75 -1.21 9.41
CA ALA A 118 -2.58 -0.05 9.19
C ALA A 118 -3.44 -0.38 7.97
N GLU A 119 -4.76 -0.36 8.14
CA GLU A 119 -5.63 -0.47 7.00
C GLU A 119 -5.27 0.71 6.08
N PRO A 120 -4.94 0.42 4.81
CA PRO A 120 -4.62 1.47 3.86
C PRO A 120 -5.82 2.41 3.78
N ASP A 121 -5.58 3.72 3.81
CA ASP A 121 -6.67 4.66 3.61
C ASP A 121 -7.18 4.58 2.16
N ARG A 122 -8.47 4.82 1.97
CA ARG A 122 -9.11 4.72 0.65
C ARG A 122 -8.55 5.75 -0.33
N GLU A 123 -8.17 6.92 0.17
CA GLU A 123 -7.66 8.04 -0.63
C GLU A 123 -6.32 7.68 -1.30
N THR A 124 -5.45 6.97 -0.58
CA THR A 124 -4.15 6.49 -1.02
C THR A 124 -4.31 5.53 -2.20
N PHE A 125 -5.28 4.61 -2.15
CA PHE A 125 -5.47 3.64 -3.23
C PHE A 125 -6.15 4.20 -4.47
N ALA A 126 -6.92 5.29 -4.38
CA ALA A 126 -7.66 5.83 -5.52
C ALA A 126 -6.76 6.19 -6.73
N ALA A 127 -5.49 6.48 -6.50
CA ALA A 127 -4.50 6.81 -7.52
C ALA A 127 -3.56 5.64 -7.92
N TYR A 128 -3.80 4.44 -7.40
CA TYR A 128 -2.97 3.28 -7.76
C TYR A 128 -3.30 2.83 -9.19
N PRO A 129 -2.28 2.43 -9.97
CA PRO A 129 -2.49 1.90 -11.31
C PRO A 129 -3.09 0.49 -11.27
N SER A 130 -3.70 0.09 -12.38
CA SER A 130 -3.99 -1.31 -12.66
C SER A 130 -2.67 -2.09 -12.81
N PRO A 131 -2.65 -3.40 -12.53
CA PRO A 131 -1.47 -4.23 -12.80
C PRO A 131 -1.28 -4.38 -14.32
N THR A 132 -0.03 -4.40 -14.79
CA THR A 132 0.26 -4.75 -16.19
C THR A 132 -0.22 -6.18 -16.49
N PRO A 133 -0.53 -6.55 -17.75
CA PRO A 133 -0.92 -7.91 -18.11
C PRO A 133 0.06 -8.99 -17.61
N GLU A 134 1.37 -8.76 -17.71
CA GLU A 134 2.36 -9.73 -17.21
C GLU A 134 2.34 -9.88 -15.68
N SER A 135 2.23 -8.77 -14.94
CA SER A 135 2.20 -8.81 -13.47
C SER A 135 0.87 -9.36 -12.94
N ALA A 136 -0.24 -9.03 -13.60
CA ALA A 136 -1.56 -9.59 -13.33
C ALA A 136 -1.58 -11.11 -13.47
N ALA A 137 -1.04 -11.64 -14.58
CA ALA A 137 -0.97 -13.09 -14.80
C ALA A 137 -0.03 -13.80 -13.80
N ARG A 138 1.11 -13.18 -13.49
CA ARG A 138 2.14 -13.76 -12.60
C ARG A 138 1.73 -13.77 -11.13
N SER A 139 1.14 -12.67 -10.67
CA SER A 139 1.04 -12.33 -9.25
C SER A 139 -0.31 -11.73 -8.83
N GLY A 140 -1.14 -11.27 -9.77
CA GLY A 140 -2.32 -10.47 -9.44
C GLY A 140 -1.93 -9.10 -8.90
N TYR A 141 -2.57 -8.65 -7.82
CA TYR A 141 -2.21 -7.44 -7.08
C TYR A 141 -1.16 -7.70 -5.98
N GLY A 142 -0.86 -8.98 -5.68
CA GLY A 142 0.00 -9.46 -4.61
C GLY A 142 -0.67 -9.53 -3.23
N ILE A 143 -1.94 -9.14 -3.11
CA ILE A 143 -2.61 -8.90 -1.82
C ILE A 143 -2.93 -10.23 -1.11
N ALA A 144 -3.29 -11.27 -1.86
CA ALA A 144 -3.59 -12.61 -1.34
C ALA A 144 -2.48 -13.16 -0.46
N GLY A 145 -1.22 -12.80 -0.75
CA GLY A 145 -0.06 -13.20 0.03
C GLY A 145 -0.18 -12.83 1.52
N ARG A 146 -0.92 -11.78 1.88
CA ARG A 146 -1.10 -11.36 3.27
C ARG A 146 -1.75 -12.45 4.15
N VAL A 147 -2.51 -13.37 3.56
CA VAL A 147 -3.00 -14.58 4.27
C VAL A 147 -1.83 -15.40 4.83
N LEU A 148 -0.68 -15.44 4.14
CA LEU A 148 0.52 -16.15 4.62
C LEU A 148 1.11 -15.53 5.89
N THR A 149 0.84 -14.25 6.14
CA THR A 149 1.27 -13.54 7.36
C THR A 149 0.23 -13.58 8.47
N ALA A 150 -0.98 -14.07 8.18
CA ALA A 150 -2.06 -14.15 9.16
C ALA A 150 -1.65 -15.06 10.32
N GLN A 151 -1.67 -14.47 11.51
CA GLN A 151 -1.40 -15.17 12.77
C GLN A 151 -2.68 -15.88 13.20
N THR A 152 -2.56 -17.04 13.81
CA THR A 152 -3.69 -17.64 14.52
C THR A 152 -4.04 -16.71 15.69
N ALA A 153 -5.34 -16.62 16.05
CA ALA A 153 -5.92 -15.59 16.94
C ALA A 153 -5.31 -15.42 18.35
N VAL A 154 -4.26 -16.18 18.69
CA VAL A 154 -3.61 -16.25 20.01
C VAL A 154 -2.60 -15.12 20.25
N SER A 155 -2.17 -14.38 19.23
CA SER A 155 -0.90 -13.65 19.29
C SER A 155 -0.93 -12.24 19.92
N GLY A 156 -2.05 -11.52 19.89
CA GLY A 156 -2.11 -10.15 20.41
C GLY A 156 -1.90 -10.08 21.92
N GLN A 157 -2.59 -10.95 22.67
CA GLN A 157 -2.49 -11.02 24.12
C GLN A 157 -1.16 -11.65 24.58
N ALA A 158 -0.70 -12.70 23.89
CA ALA A 158 0.58 -13.35 24.18
C ALA A 158 1.77 -12.37 24.11
N TRP A 159 1.73 -11.42 23.16
CA TRP A 159 2.76 -10.37 23.08
C TRP A 159 2.76 -9.41 24.27
N LEU A 160 1.60 -9.11 24.85
CA LEU A 160 1.53 -8.24 26.03
C LEU A 160 2.06 -8.92 27.29
N GLU A 161 2.10 -10.26 27.31
CA GLU A 161 2.49 -11.07 28.45
C GLU A 161 4.00 -11.41 28.50
N VAL A 162 4.73 -11.28 27.39
CA VAL A 162 6.18 -11.50 27.39
C VAL A 162 6.93 -10.35 28.09
N ASP A 163 8.00 -10.69 28.80
CA ASP A 163 8.81 -9.73 29.54
C ASP A 163 9.74 -8.88 28.63
N GLU A 164 10.31 -7.81 29.18
CA GLU A 164 11.18 -6.89 28.43
C GLU A 164 12.49 -7.54 27.96
N THR A 165 12.97 -8.60 28.62
CA THR A 165 14.15 -9.34 28.19
C THR A 165 13.85 -10.10 26.89
N TYR A 166 12.69 -10.74 26.83
CA TYR A 166 12.19 -11.39 25.62
C TYR A 166 12.03 -10.38 24.48
N LYS A 167 11.41 -9.22 24.74
CA LYS A 167 11.22 -8.18 23.71
C LYS A 167 12.55 -7.63 23.19
N ALA A 168 13.53 -7.42 24.07
CA ALA A 168 14.87 -6.98 23.69
C ALA A 168 15.59 -8.06 22.85
N GLY A 169 15.52 -9.33 23.27
CA GLY A 169 16.07 -10.46 22.51
C GLY A 169 15.43 -10.62 21.13
N LEU A 170 14.09 -10.52 21.05
CA LEU A 170 13.36 -10.54 19.79
C LEU A 170 13.80 -9.39 18.88
N THR A 171 13.97 -8.18 19.43
CA THR A 171 14.42 -7.01 18.67
C THR A 171 15.81 -7.25 18.07
N LEU A 172 16.75 -7.81 18.85
CA LEU A 172 18.08 -8.18 18.36
C LEU A 172 18.01 -9.30 17.30
N ALA A 173 17.16 -10.30 17.48
CA ALA A 173 16.96 -11.36 16.49
C ALA A 173 16.38 -10.81 15.16
N MET A 174 15.42 -9.88 15.24
CA MET A 174 14.80 -9.27 14.06
C MET A 174 15.75 -8.33 13.32
N PHE A 175 16.36 -7.39 14.04
CA PHE A 175 17.05 -6.23 13.46
C PHE A 175 18.58 -6.26 13.58
N GLY A 176 19.13 -7.22 14.34
CA GLY A 176 20.56 -7.35 14.54
C GLY A 176 21.12 -6.50 15.69
N ASP A 177 22.45 -6.46 15.79
CA ASP A 177 23.16 -5.58 16.73
C ASP A 177 23.06 -4.13 16.24
N PRO A 178 22.52 -3.17 17.04
CA PRO A 178 22.45 -1.77 16.63
C PRO A 178 23.82 -1.11 16.37
N GLN A 179 24.94 -1.72 16.77
CA GLN A 179 26.30 -1.27 16.42
C GLN A 179 26.77 -1.82 15.07
N ASN A 180 26.13 -2.86 14.53
CA ASN A 180 26.47 -3.47 13.26
C ASN A 180 25.48 -3.00 12.18
N GLN A 181 25.81 -1.89 11.52
CA GLN A 181 24.93 -1.25 10.55
C GLN A 181 25.64 -0.99 9.23
N VAL A 182 24.89 -1.09 8.13
CA VAL A 182 25.30 -0.58 6.82
C VAL A 182 24.79 0.85 6.69
N GLU A 183 25.70 1.80 6.48
CA GLU A 183 25.35 3.18 6.15
C GLU A 183 25.16 3.30 4.63
N VAL A 184 24.03 3.88 4.24
CA VAL A 184 23.61 4.02 2.84
C VAL A 184 23.29 5.48 2.57
N THR A 185 23.98 6.08 1.61
CA THR A 185 23.67 7.42 1.10
C THR A 185 22.84 7.31 -0.17
N PHE A 186 21.75 8.06 -0.25
CA PHE A 186 20.84 8.12 -1.38
C PHE A 186 21.19 9.30 -2.30
N ALA A 187 20.57 9.34 -3.50
CA ALA A 187 20.87 10.34 -4.52
C ALA A 187 20.54 11.79 -4.09
N ASP A 188 19.63 11.97 -3.15
CA ASP A 188 19.25 13.27 -2.55
C ASP A 188 20.21 13.71 -1.42
N GLY A 189 21.27 12.94 -1.14
CA GLY A 189 22.21 13.18 -0.06
C GLY A 189 21.71 12.75 1.32
N TYR A 190 20.47 12.28 1.44
CA TYR A 190 19.98 11.64 2.66
C TYR A 190 20.83 10.40 2.93
N SER A 191 21.08 10.10 4.21
CA SER A 191 21.75 8.86 4.60
C SER A 191 20.94 8.13 5.64
N ALA A 192 20.83 6.82 5.49
CA ALA A 192 20.18 5.94 6.45
C ALA A 192 21.14 4.84 6.89
N ARG A 193 20.88 4.29 8.09
CA ARG A 193 21.54 3.10 8.58
C ARG A 193 20.55 1.97 8.68
N ILE A 194 20.92 0.82 8.12
CA ILE A 194 20.13 -0.41 8.20
C ILE A 194 20.94 -1.48 8.94
N GLY A 195 20.27 -2.39 9.64
CA GLY A 195 20.94 -3.51 10.31
C GLY A 195 21.74 -4.34 9.32
N ALA A 196 22.99 -4.65 9.66
CA ALA A 196 23.86 -5.51 8.86
C ALA A 196 23.68 -6.99 9.19
N ASP A 197 23.03 -7.31 10.30
CA ASP A 197 22.72 -8.66 10.77
C ASP A 197 21.27 -8.75 11.29
N GLY A 198 20.90 -9.92 11.82
CA GLY A 198 19.53 -10.24 12.19
C GLY A 198 18.69 -10.74 11.02
N CYS A 199 17.47 -11.19 11.33
CA CYS A 199 16.61 -11.87 10.37
C CYS A 199 16.23 -11.02 9.16
N TYR A 200 16.01 -9.71 9.32
CA TYR A 200 15.77 -8.83 8.16
C TYR A 200 16.98 -8.77 7.22
N ALA A 201 18.18 -8.58 7.76
CA ALA A 201 19.40 -8.51 6.98
C ALA A 201 19.68 -9.84 6.26
N ASP A 202 19.52 -10.97 6.96
CA ASP A 202 19.77 -12.29 6.39
C ASP A 202 18.78 -12.66 5.29
N VAL A 203 17.49 -12.41 5.51
CA VAL A 203 16.45 -12.63 4.49
C VAL A 203 16.72 -11.75 3.27
N ARG A 204 16.92 -10.44 3.45
CA ARG A 204 17.19 -9.50 2.35
C ARG A 204 18.45 -9.86 1.59
N ARG A 205 19.55 -10.16 2.28
CA ARG A 205 20.81 -10.58 1.65
C ARG A 205 20.65 -11.85 0.83
N SER A 206 19.84 -12.80 1.30
CA SER A 206 19.61 -14.06 0.57
C SER A 206 18.93 -13.89 -0.79
N PHE A 207 18.21 -12.78 -1.01
CA PHE A 207 17.49 -12.52 -2.26
C PHE A 207 18.07 -11.36 -3.07
N PHE A 208 18.46 -10.30 -2.37
CA PHE A 208 18.91 -9.04 -2.96
C PHE A 208 20.44 -8.86 -2.86
N GLY A 209 21.17 -9.80 -2.27
CA GLY A 209 22.62 -9.71 -2.20
C GLY A 209 23.07 -8.54 -1.34
N ASP A 210 23.63 -7.50 -1.96
CA ASP A 210 24.12 -6.33 -1.25
C ASP A 210 22.98 -5.53 -0.60
N LEU A 211 23.09 -5.29 0.71
CA LEU A 211 22.06 -4.59 1.48
C LEU A 211 22.02 -3.09 1.17
N GLY A 212 23.15 -2.48 0.81
CA GLY A 212 23.21 -1.08 0.43
C GLY A 212 22.52 -0.85 -0.92
N GLU A 213 22.80 -1.70 -1.90
CA GLU A 213 22.16 -1.70 -3.21
C GLU A 213 20.63 -1.91 -3.07
N TYR A 214 20.20 -2.91 -2.29
CA TYR A 214 18.79 -3.12 -1.97
C TYR A 214 18.14 -1.87 -1.38
N ALA A 215 18.78 -1.23 -0.40
CA ALA A 215 18.23 -0.05 0.25
C ALA A 215 18.11 1.13 -0.73
N GLN A 216 19.13 1.38 -1.55
CA GLN A 216 19.08 2.45 -2.56
C GLN A 216 17.96 2.21 -3.58
N GLN A 217 17.84 1.00 -4.11
CA GLN A 217 16.85 0.65 -5.12
C GLN A 217 15.42 0.70 -4.57
N SER A 218 15.19 0.10 -3.39
CA SER A 218 13.88 0.12 -2.73
C SER A 218 13.45 1.54 -2.30
N TRP A 219 14.40 2.35 -1.81
CA TRP A 219 14.13 3.76 -1.48
C TRP A 219 13.74 4.56 -2.72
N ALA A 220 14.53 4.50 -3.79
CA ALA A 220 14.26 5.23 -5.04
C ALA A 220 12.87 4.88 -5.58
N ALA A 221 12.53 3.59 -5.63
CA ALA A 221 11.21 3.12 -6.01
C ALA A 221 10.09 3.63 -5.10
N SER A 222 10.26 3.56 -3.78
CA SER A 222 9.24 4.02 -2.83
C SER A 222 9.01 5.52 -2.92
N GLN A 223 10.07 6.32 -3.06
CA GLN A 223 9.96 7.77 -3.19
C GLN A 223 9.28 8.15 -4.52
N ALA A 224 9.68 7.52 -5.63
CA ALA A 224 9.07 7.77 -6.93
C ALA A 224 7.59 7.36 -6.95
N PHE A 225 7.24 6.22 -6.36
CA PHE A 225 5.85 5.80 -6.26
C PHE A 225 5.01 6.76 -5.40
N GLY A 226 5.55 7.23 -4.27
CA GLY A 226 4.86 8.22 -3.43
C GLY A 226 4.53 9.52 -4.19
N ARG A 227 5.47 10.03 -5.00
CA ARG A 227 5.23 11.20 -5.86
C ARG A 227 4.23 10.89 -6.98
N ALA A 228 4.35 9.71 -7.62
CA ALA A 228 3.44 9.27 -8.67
C ALA A 228 1.97 9.25 -8.22
N ILE A 229 1.70 8.76 -7.01
CA ILE A 229 0.33 8.78 -6.44
C ILE A 229 -0.18 10.22 -6.29
N GLY A 230 0.63 11.14 -5.79
CA GLY A 230 0.28 12.56 -5.71
C GLY A 230 -0.04 13.18 -7.08
N ALA A 231 0.80 12.92 -8.08
CA ALA A 231 0.63 13.39 -9.46
C ALA A 231 -0.70 12.91 -10.07
N VAL A 232 -1.00 11.63 -9.88
CA VAL A 232 -2.17 10.96 -10.47
C VAL A 232 -3.46 11.36 -9.78
N ALA A 233 -3.43 11.55 -8.45
CA ALA A 233 -4.60 11.89 -7.65
C ALA A 233 -5.33 13.15 -8.14
N GLU A 234 -4.62 14.10 -8.73
CA GLU A 234 -5.22 15.34 -9.27
C GLU A 234 -5.24 15.43 -10.80
N ASN A 235 -4.73 14.42 -11.49
CA ASN A 235 -4.63 14.45 -12.95
C ASN A 235 -5.99 14.28 -13.64
N ARG A 236 -6.40 15.28 -14.43
CA ARG A 236 -7.69 15.28 -15.14
C ARG A 236 -7.81 14.18 -16.20
N THR A 237 -6.72 13.83 -16.88
CA THR A 237 -6.72 12.80 -17.92
C THR A 237 -6.93 11.42 -17.31
N TRP A 238 -6.20 11.12 -16.22
CA TRP A 238 -6.44 9.90 -15.43
C TRP A 238 -7.89 9.83 -14.93
N LYS A 239 -8.39 10.89 -14.28
CA LYS A 239 -9.77 10.94 -13.79
C LYS A 239 -10.81 10.72 -14.90
N ALA A 240 -10.57 11.23 -16.10
CA ALA A 240 -11.45 11.02 -17.24
C ALA A 240 -11.45 9.58 -17.77
N ALA A 241 -10.33 8.87 -17.66
CA ALA A 241 -10.18 7.48 -18.08
C ALA A 241 -10.85 6.46 -17.12
N LEU A 242 -11.10 6.86 -15.86
CA LEU A 242 -11.74 5.99 -14.86
C LEU A 242 -13.17 5.56 -15.25
N ALA A 243 -13.97 6.45 -15.85
CA ALA A 243 -15.37 6.12 -16.18
C ALA A 243 -15.48 5.06 -17.31
N PRO A 244 -14.76 5.17 -18.44
CA PRO A 244 -14.68 4.08 -19.42
C PRO A 244 -14.18 2.77 -18.84
N TRP A 245 -13.13 2.81 -18.01
CA TRP A 245 -12.59 1.63 -17.33
C TRP A 245 -13.63 0.95 -16.43
N SER A 246 -14.32 1.74 -15.59
CA SER A 246 -15.36 1.23 -14.69
C SER A 246 -16.53 0.59 -15.44
N ALA A 247 -16.91 1.17 -16.58
CA ALA A 247 -17.90 0.59 -17.47
C ALA A 247 -17.43 -0.74 -18.08
N CYS A 248 -16.16 -0.84 -18.48
CA CYS A 248 -15.55 -2.08 -18.95
C CYS A 248 -15.58 -3.17 -17.86
N MET A 249 -15.13 -2.85 -16.64
CA MET A 249 -15.16 -3.79 -15.51
C MET A 249 -16.58 -4.28 -15.20
N SER A 250 -17.56 -3.37 -15.23
CA SER A 250 -18.97 -3.73 -15.05
C SER A 250 -19.47 -4.67 -16.14
N ALA A 251 -19.12 -4.42 -17.41
CA ALA A 251 -19.46 -5.29 -18.54
C ALA A 251 -18.76 -6.66 -18.47
N ALA A 252 -17.58 -6.73 -17.87
CA ALA A 252 -16.84 -7.96 -17.60
C ALA A 252 -17.39 -8.76 -16.39
N GLY A 253 -18.47 -8.29 -15.75
CA GLY A 253 -19.08 -8.95 -14.60
C GLY A 253 -18.49 -8.56 -13.25
N GLN A 254 -17.71 -7.46 -13.19
CA GLN A 254 -17.11 -6.90 -11.98
C GLN A 254 -17.68 -5.49 -11.67
N PRO A 255 -18.99 -5.34 -11.42
CA PRO A 255 -19.58 -4.04 -11.16
C PRO A 255 -19.17 -3.47 -9.79
N GLY A 256 -19.25 -2.15 -9.65
CA GLY A 256 -19.10 -1.46 -8.37
C GLY A 256 -17.70 -0.90 -8.08
N TYR A 257 -16.72 -1.11 -8.97
CA TYR A 257 -15.41 -0.49 -8.88
C TYR A 257 -15.36 0.80 -9.70
N ALA A 258 -15.05 1.93 -9.08
CA ALA A 258 -14.92 3.23 -9.74
C ALA A 258 -13.47 3.52 -10.13
N ALA A 259 -12.51 2.91 -9.44
CA ALA A 259 -11.08 2.95 -9.77
C ALA A 259 -10.38 1.61 -9.43
N PRO A 260 -9.19 1.32 -10.01
CA PRO A 260 -8.41 0.13 -9.65
C PRO A 260 -8.09 0.05 -8.14
N GLY A 261 -7.95 1.20 -7.49
CA GLY A 261 -7.82 1.30 -6.03
C GLY A 261 -8.96 0.66 -5.23
N ASP A 262 -10.19 0.70 -5.74
CA ASP A 262 -11.34 0.08 -5.07
C ASP A 262 -11.21 -1.45 -5.04
N ILE A 263 -10.63 -2.04 -6.10
CA ILE A 263 -10.36 -3.49 -6.16
C ILE A 263 -9.33 -3.87 -5.09
N ARG A 264 -8.23 -3.09 -4.99
CA ARG A 264 -7.21 -3.32 -3.95
C ARG A 264 -7.86 -3.25 -2.57
N MET A 265 -8.65 -2.21 -2.29
CA MET A 265 -9.35 -2.06 -1.02
C MET A 265 -10.25 -3.27 -0.71
N ALA A 266 -11.06 -3.71 -1.67
CA ALA A 266 -11.93 -4.88 -1.50
C ALA A 266 -11.13 -6.17 -1.21
N LEU A 267 -10.00 -6.36 -1.89
CA LEU A 267 -9.09 -7.50 -1.64
C LEU A 267 -8.47 -7.42 -0.25
N PHE A 268 -8.04 -6.24 0.19
CA PHE A 268 -7.50 -6.02 1.55
C PHE A 268 -8.52 -6.40 2.62
N GLN A 269 -9.76 -5.92 2.49
CA GLN A 269 -10.85 -6.25 3.40
C GLN A 269 -11.17 -7.75 3.38
N ARG A 270 -11.19 -8.36 2.18
CA ARG A 270 -11.41 -9.79 2.03
C ARG A 270 -10.32 -10.61 2.73
N VAL A 271 -9.05 -10.24 2.61
CA VAL A 271 -7.95 -10.91 3.32
C VAL A 271 -8.07 -10.74 4.83
N ALA A 272 -8.35 -9.52 5.30
CA ALA A 272 -8.45 -9.24 6.73
C ALA A 272 -9.57 -10.05 7.42
N ALA A 273 -10.62 -10.42 6.68
CA ALA A 273 -11.72 -11.24 7.17
C ALA A 273 -11.43 -12.76 7.14
N ILE A 274 -10.30 -13.21 6.60
CA ILE A 274 -9.95 -14.64 6.55
C ILE A 274 -9.43 -15.07 7.92
N GLU A 275 -10.18 -15.97 8.56
CA GLU A 275 -9.71 -16.73 9.70
C GLU A 275 -8.85 -17.90 9.24
N VAL A 276 -7.65 -18.02 9.82
CA VAL A 276 -6.72 -19.13 9.58
C VAL A 276 -6.69 -20.01 10.83
N THR A 277 -7.02 -21.29 10.64
CA THR A 277 -7.14 -22.26 11.73
C THR A 277 -5.90 -23.15 11.89
N SER A 278 -5.10 -23.31 10.84
CA SER A 278 -3.86 -24.10 10.84
C SER A 278 -2.88 -23.63 9.76
N PRO A 279 -1.60 -24.05 9.79
CA PRO A 279 -0.65 -23.79 8.71
C PRO A 279 -1.10 -24.33 7.33
N SER A 280 -1.73 -25.51 7.27
CA SER A 280 -2.21 -26.07 6.02
C SER A 280 -3.40 -25.27 5.46
N ASP A 281 -4.36 -24.90 6.32
CA ASP A 281 -5.49 -24.03 5.97
C ASP A 281 -4.98 -22.69 5.43
N ARG A 282 -3.97 -22.08 6.06
CA ARG A 282 -3.33 -20.85 5.58
C ARG A 282 -2.90 -20.93 4.12
N VAL A 283 -2.18 -22.00 3.75
CA VAL A 283 -1.66 -22.20 2.40
C VAL A 283 -2.81 -22.46 1.41
N ASP A 284 -3.82 -23.22 1.80
CA ASP A 284 -4.97 -23.50 0.95
C ASP A 284 -5.82 -22.24 0.71
N ARG A 285 -6.06 -21.43 1.75
CA ARG A 285 -6.72 -20.12 1.64
C ARG A 285 -5.94 -19.17 0.74
N TYR A 286 -4.62 -19.12 0.91
CA TYR A 286 -3.75 -18.35 0.04
C TYR A 286 -3.91 -18.77 -1.43
N ARG A 287 -3.82 -20.07 -1.74
CA ARG A 287 -3.92 -20.57 -3.13
C ARG A 287 -5.25 -20.24 -3.77
N GLN A 288 -6.35 -20.43 -3.03
CA GLN A 288 -7.69 -20.10 -3.50
C GLN A 288 -7.80 -18.60 -3.81
N LEU A 289 -7.42 -17.75 -2.87
CA LEU A 289 -7.52 -16.31 -3.03
C LEU A 289 -6.59 -15.79 -4.14
N ALA A 290 -5.38 -16.32 -4.25
CA ALA A 290 -4.44 -15.93 -5.29
C ALA A 290 -4.92 -16.32 -6.70
N ALA A 291 -5.72 -17.39 -6.83
CA ALA A 291 -6.35 -17.75 -8.10
C ALA A 291 -7.45 -16.73 -8.47
N ASP A 292 -8.35 -16.42 -7.52
CA ASP A 292 -9.42 -15.43 -7.71
C ASP A 292 -8.84 -14.04 -8.02
N GLU A 293 -7.83 -13.62 -7.27
CA GLU A 293 -7.17 -12.33 -7.42
C GLU A 293 -6.50 -12.19 -8.79
N ARG A 294 -5.82 -13.22 -9.29
CA ARG A 294 -5.21 -13.20 -10.63
C ARG A 294 -6.26 -13.09 -11.72
N ALA A 295 -7.38 -13.81 -11.60
CA ALA A 295 -8.46 -13.71 -12.57
C ALA A 295 -9.04 -12.29 -12.62
N LEU A 296 -9.25 -11.66 -11.45
CA LEU A 296 -9.70 -10.27 -11.35
C LEU A 296 -8.66 -9.28 -11.90
N ALA A 297 -7.39 -9.44 -11.53
CA ALA A 297 -6.30 -8.59 -11.99
C ALA A 297 -6.11 -8.66 -13.52
N MET A 298 -6.28 -9.84 -14.13
CA MET A 298 -6.21 -9.99 -15.58
C MET A 298 -7.38 -9.28 -16.29
N GLN A 299 -8.57 -9.28 -15.70
CA GLN A 299 -9.72 -8.51 -16.20
C GLN A 299 -9.47 -7.01 -16.06
N ASP A 300 -8.96 -6.56 -14.91
CA ASP A 300 -8.56 -5.16 -14.69
C ASP A 300 -7.52 -4.71 -15.73
N ALA A 301 -6.43 -5.47 -15.90
CA ALA A 301 -5.39 -5.17 -16.87
C ALA A 301 -5.94 -5.05 -18.31
N ALA A 302 -6.84 -5.95 -18.72
CA ALA A 302 -7.47 -5.89 -20.04
C ALA A 302 -8.39 -4.66 -20.20
N CYS A 303 -9.14 -4.31 -19.17
CA CYS A 303 -9.95 -3.09 -19.18
C CYS A 303 -9.09 -1.82 -19.15
N ALA A 304 -7.99 -1.82 -18.40
CA ALA A 304 -7.08 -0.68 -18.33
C ALA A 304 -6.40 -0.42 -19.69
N ASP A 305 -5.92 -1.48 -20.35
CA ASP A 305 -5.34 -1.44 -21.70
C ASP A 305 -6.36 -0.94 -22.74
N SER A 306 -7.54 -1.56 -22.80
CA SER A 306 -8.56 -1.21 -23.81
C SER A 306 -9.15 0.20 -23.67
N THR A 307 -9.05 0.81 -22.48
CA THR A 307 -9.59 2.14 -22.20
C THR A 307 -8.52 3.23 -22.13
N GLY A 308 -7.24 2.87 -22.26
CA GLY A 308 -6.11 3.79 -22.14
C GLY A 308 -5.92 4.32 -20.70
N LEU A 309 -6.40 3.58 -19.70
CA LEU A 309 -6.29 3.98 -18.30
C LEU A 309 -4.81 4.02 -17.86
N ASP A 310 -4.05 2.96 -18.15
CA ASP A 310 -2.63 2.87 -17.80
C ASP A 310 -1.79 3.91 -18.54
N ASP A 311 -2.10 4.18 -19.81
CA ASP A 311 -1.47 5.27 -20.57
C ASP A 311 -1.73 6.63 -19.92
N ALA A 312 -2.95 6.86 -19.42
CA ALA A 312 -3.27 8.09 -18.70
C ALA A 312 -2.52 8.20 -17.37
N TRP A 313 -2.30 7.07 -16.67
CA TRP A 313 -1.47 7.03 -15.47
C TRP A 313 -0.01 7.36 -15.78
N VAL A 314 0.57 6.67 -16.76
CA VAL A 314 1.96 6.87 -17.20
C VAL A 314 2.19 8.31 -17.65
N ALA A 315 1.27 8.86 -18.45
CA ALA A 315 1.33 10.25 -18.88
C ALA A 315 1.22 11.24 -17.73
N ALA A 316 0.37 10.97 -16.72
CA ALA A 316 0.23 11.81 -15.55
C ALA A 316 1.54 11.87 -14.74
N VAL A 317 2.15 10.71 -14.50
CA VAL A 317 3.40 10.60 -13.73
C VAL A 317 4.57 11.21 -14.49
N ALA A 318 4.70 10.93 -15.79
CA ALA A 318 5.77 11.47 -16.61
C ALA A 318 5.71 13.00 -16.80
N ALA A 319 4.51 13.59 -16.73
CA ALA A 319 4.32 15.03 -16.88
C ALA A 319 4.57 15.83 -15.58
N ASP A 320 4.35 15.22 -14.41
CA ASP A 320 4.45 15.91 -13.12
C ASP A 320 5.89 16.03 -12.61
N ASP A 321 6.70 14.98 -12.73
CA ASP A 321 8.07 14.93 -12.21
C ASP A 321 9.09 14.36 -13.23
N PRO A 322 9.25 14.98 -14.42
CA PRO A 322 10.17 14.47 -15.44
C PRO A 322 11.63 14.43 -14.95
N ASP A 323 12.05 15.43 -14.17
CA ASP A 323 13.43 15.53 -13.66
C ASP A 323 13.71 14.48 -12.56
N GLY A 324 12.77 14.26 -11.62
CA GLY A 324 12.92 13.25 -10.60
C GLY A 324 12.87 11.82 -11.15
N LEU A 325 12.05 11.58 -12.18
CA LEU A 325 12.05 10.32 -12.92
C LEU A 325 13.36 10.13 -13.70
N ALA A 326 13.91 11.17 -14.33
CA ALA A 326 15.22 11.06 -14.99
C ALA A 326 16.34 10.78 -13.99
N ALA A 327 16.34 11.45 -12.84
CA ALA A 327 17.37 11.27 -11.80
C ALA A 327 17.39 9.86 -11.18
N SER A 328 16.23 9.20 -11.09
CA SER A 328 16.07 7.87 -10.48
C SER A 328 15.76 6.75 -11.47
N GLY A 329 15.63 7.07 -12.76
CA GLY A 329 15.08 6.18 -13.78
C GLY A 329 15.85 4.89 -13.95
N ALA A 330 17.17 4.99 -14.07
CA ALA A 330 18.04 3.82 -14.16
C ALA A 330 17.91 2.89 -12.95
N GLN A 331 17.80 3.44 -11.74
CA GLN A 331 17.63 2.65 -10.52
C GLN A 331 16.26 1.96 -10.46
N ILE A 332 15.19 2.67 -10.82
CA ILE A 332 13.82 2.14 -10.84
C ILE A 332 13.69 1.02 -11.87
N THR A 333 14.18 1.23 -13.09
CA THR A 333 14.10 0.23 -14.16
C THR A 333 14.96 -0.99 -13.84
N ALA A 334 16.17 -0.80 -13.30
CA ALA A 334 17.01 -1.92 -12.85
C ALA A 334 16.33 -2.72 -11.73
N TRP A 335 15.71 -2.03 -10.77
CA TRP A 335 15.00 -2.68 -9.68
C TRP A 335 13.77 -3.45 -10.16
N ALA A 336 12.98 -2.89 -11.06
CA ALA A 336 11.85 -3.57 -11.69
C ALA A 336 12.30 -4.84 -12.45
N GLY A 337 13.36 -4.73 -13.25
CA GLY A 337 13.94 -5.86 -13.97
C GLY A 337 14.47 -6.97 -13.05
N ARG A 338 14.99 -6.59 -11.87
CA ARG A 338 15.45 -7.54 -10.85
C ARG A 338 14.30 -8.21 -10.10
N LEU A 339 13.27 -7.44 -9.72
CA LEU A 339 12.16 -7.96 -8.92
C LEU A 339 11.22 -8.87 -9.70
N ALA A 340 10.97 -8.60 -10.98
CA ALA A 340 10.05 -9.39 -11.80
C ALA A 340 10.33 -10.92 -11.78
N PRO A 341 11.57 -11.40 -12.03
CA PRO A 341 11.89 -12.82 -11.94
C PRO A 341 12.06 -13.32 -10.50
N LEU A 342 12.35 -12.44 -9.54
CA LEU A 342 12.60 -12.79 -8.15
C LEU A 342 11.30 -12.99 -7.36
N ALA A 343 10.26 -12.19 -7.64
CA ALA A 343 9.01 -12.19 -6.89
C ALA A 343 8.35 -13.59 -6.81
N PRO A 344 8.24 -14.39 -7.90
CA PRO A 344 7.75 -15.76 -7.81
C PRO A 344 8.61 -16.66 -6.91
N GLN A 345 9.93 -16.53 -6.97
CA GLN A 345 10.85 -17.37 -6.20
C GLN A 345 10.71 -17.12 -4.69
N VAL A 346 10.69 -15.84 -4.29
CA VAL A 346 10.53 -15.46 -2.88
C VAL A 346 9.16 -15.86 -2.36
N ARG A 347 8.10 -15.67 -3.17
CA ARG A 347 6.73 -16.11 -2.87
C ARG A 347 6.66 -17.61 -2.63
N ASP A 348 7.25 -18.41 -3.52
CA ASP A 348 7.18 -19.88 -3.41
C ASP A 348 7.93 -20.38 -2.16
N ARG A 349 9.05 -19.73 -1.80
CA ARG A 349 9.74 -19.99 -0.53
C ARG A 349 8.90 -19.58 0.69
N ALA A 350 8.20 -18.44 0.64
CA ALA A 350 7.30 -18.02 1.70
C ALA A 350 6.09 -18.95 1.87
N ILE A 351 5.53 -19.48 0.78
CA ILE A 351 4.46 -20.49 0.84
C ILE A 351 4.95 -21.75 1.56
N ALA A 352 6.16 -22.22 1.23
CA ALA A 352 6.75 -23.38 1.89
C ALA A 352 6.97 -23.12 3.40
N ALA A 353 7.52 -21.95 3.75
CA ALA A 353 7.74 -21.54 5.14
C ALA A 353 6.43 -21.39 5.94
N ALA A 354 5.37 -20.88 5.31
CA ALA A 354 4.08 -20.67 5.96
C ALA A 354 3.31 -21.96 6.25
N GLY A 355 3.62 -23.04 5.53
CA GLY A 355 3.02 -24.37 5.71
C GLY A 355 3.81 -25.32 6.61
N ALA A 356 5.03 -24.95 7.02
CA ALA A 356 5.89 -25.70 7.95
C ALA A 356 5.57 -25.38 9.41
#